data_AF-A0A7J4QKI8-F1
#
_entry.id   AF-A0A7J4QKI8-F1
#
_cell.length_a   1.000
_cell.length_b   1.000
_cell.length_c   1.000
_cell.angle_alpha   90.00
_cell.angle_beta   90.00
_cell.angle_gamma   90.00
#
_symmetry.space_group_name_H-M   'P 1'
#
loop_
_entity.id
_entity.type
_entity.pdbx_description
1 polymer ?
#
loop_
_entity_poly.entity_id
_entity_poly.type
_entity_poly.pdbx_seq_one_letter_code
_entity_poly.pdbx_strand_id
1 'polypeptide(L)'
;MEPVFISVGVMVGALLLIAYYVQNGIGGMSKPMQALGSFLLVKAPAGAVDLFDDSAGRGGRTWARFGLAWLVLAGTLGFVGRWHDWDATALDSLASLGWSYDDGSGLATTISTTLRTGLVMVFIGTTLTATARTSGGRLSSEASASMMALVFTVVSLLVLLLPTLAGLFGLDAATEDLLVKVVSSVVLHSVIGGALLVNVLITLANRGDAPVSYSSWFLLNALVVMLVAPLLYIGGELADGTQTVWLP
;
A
#
# COMPACT_ATOMS: atom_id res chain seq x y z
N MET A 1 11.44 7.41 24.67
CA MET A 1 10.95 8.75 24.30
C MET A 1 11.71 9.29 23.09
N GLU A 2 13.04 9.25 23.07
CA GLU A 2 13.85 9.79 21.97
C GLU A 2 13.54 9.22 20.56
N PRO A 3 13.45 7.89 20.33
CA PRO A 3 13.10 7.34 19.02
C PRO A 3 11.74 7.80 18.49
N VAL A 4 10.73 7.93 19.36
CA VAL A 4 9.38 8.40 18.98
C VAL A 4 9.45 9.83 18.46
N PHE A 5 10.15 10.72 19.16
CA PHE A 5 10.28 12.12 18.73
C PHE A 5 11.06 12.25 17.43
N ILE A 6 12.09 11.42 17.23
CA ILE A 6 12.83 11.37 15.97
C ILE A 6 11.90 10.91 14.83
N SER A 7 11.19 9.81 14.99
CA SER A 7 10.27 9.30 13.95
C SER A 7 9.16 10.29 13.61
N VAL A 8 8.55 10.92 14.62
CA VAL A 8 7.55 11.98 14.41
C VAL A 8 8.17 13.20 13.72
N GLY A 9 9.36 13.62 14.14
CA GLY A 9 10.07 14.74 13.53
C GLY A 9 10.41 14.49 12.06
N VAL A 10 10.87 13.28 11.72
CA VAL A 10 11.14 12.87 10.34
C VAL A 10 9.85 12.82 9.52
N MET A 11 8.77 12.24 10.07
CA MET A 11 7.48 12.18 9.38
C MET A 11 6.93 13.57 9.09
N VAL A 12 6.83 14.43 10.10
CA VAL A 12 6.35 15.81 9.95
C VAL A 12 7.26 16.59 9.00
N GLY A 13 8.58 16.44 9.13
CA GLY A 13 9.56 17.04 8.23
C GLY A 13 9.35 16.63 6.77
N ALA A 14 9.11 15.34 6.51
CA ALA A 14 8.82 14.82 5.17
C ALA A 14 7.51 15.41 4.60
N LEU A 15 6.44 15.46 5.39
CA LEU A 15 5.16 16.05 4.98
C LEU A 15 5.30 17.54 4.64
N LEU A 16 5.99 18.31 5.49
CA LEU A 16 6.25 19.74 5.27
C LEU A 16 7.13 19.98 4.05
N LEU A 17 8.16 19.15 3.86
CA LEU A 17 9.05 19.23 2.71
C LEU A 17 8.29 18.99 1.40
N ILE A 18 7.46 17.94 1.34
CA ILE A 18 6.63 17.66 0.17
C ILE A 18 5.63 18.80 -0.06
N ALA A 19 4.96 19.29 0.98
CA ALA A 19 4.04 20.41 0.85
C ALA A 19 4.73 21.66 0.29
N TYR A 20 5.92 21.99 0.80
CA TYR A 20 6.73 23.11 0.32
C TYR A 20 7.08 22.96 -1.17
N TYR A 21 7.61 21.81 -1.60
CA TYR A 21 8.03 21.63 -2.98
C TYR A 21 6.87 21.46 -3.98
N VAL A 22 5.71 20.96 -3.55
CA VAL A 22 4.50 20.89 -4.40
C VAL A 22 3.94 22.29 -4.69
N GLN A 23 4.12 23.24 -3.77
CA GLN A 23 3.66 24.62 -3.92
C GLN A 23 4.70 25.49 -4.64
N ASN A 24 5.97 25.38 -4.28
CA ASN A 24 7.04 26.27 -4.76
C ASN A 24 7.79 25.71 -5.97
N GLY A 25 7.64 24.42 -6.28
CA GLY A 25 8.46 23.72 -7.26
C GLY A 25 9.91 23.55 -6.81
N ILE A 26 10.70 22.86 -7.63
CA ILE A 26 12.14 22.60 -7.39
C ILE A 26 13.02 23.46 -8.31
N GLY A 27 12.52 24.62 -8.73
CA GLY A 27 13.18 25.51 -9.68
C GLY A 27 13.46 24.85 -11.03
N GLY A 28 14.65 25.07 -11.58
CA GLY A 28 15.06 24.60 -12.91
C GLY A 28 15.11 23.07 -13.08
N MET A 29 15.10 22.31 -11.98
CA MET A 29 15.12 20.84 -12.02
C MET A 29 13.75 20.19 -12.25
N SER A 30 12.67 20.97 -12.29
CA SER A 30 11.30 20.44 -12.38
C SER A 30 11.08 19.60 -13.64
N LYS A 31 11.51 20.08 -14.81
CA LYS A 31 11.36 19.35 -16.08
C LYS A 31 12.21 18.07 -16.14
N PRO A 32 13.52 18.09 -15.80
CA PRO A 32 14.33 16.87 -15.70
C PRO A 32 13.76 15.82 -14.74
N MET A 33 13.25 16.22 -13.58
CA MET A 33 12.67 15.29 -12.60
C MET A 33 11.35 14.69 -13.06
N GLN A 34 10.50 15.47 -13.75
CA GLN A 34 9.30 14.93 -14.40
C GLN A 34 9.67 13.89 -15.46
N ALA A 35 10.69 14.16 -16.28
CA ALA A 35 11.15 13.23 -17.30
C ALA A 35 11.72 11.94 -16.69
N LEU A 36 12.56 12.05 -15.65
CA LEU A 36 13.10 10.90 -14.93
C LEU A 36 11.97 10.08 -14.28
N GLY A 37 11.05 10.74 -13.58
CA GLY A 37 9.92 10.06 -12.94
C GLY A 37 9.02 9.36 -13.96
N SER A 38 8.71 10.01 -15.08
CA SER A 38 7.94 9.41 -16.17
C SER A 38 8.66 8.21 -16.77
N PHE A 39 9.98 8.30 -16.95
CA PHE A 39 10.81 7.18 -17.37
C PHE A 39 10.74 6.03 -16.37
N LEU A 40 10.86 6.28 -15.07
CA LEU A 40 10.78 5.22 -14.06
C LEU A 40 9.40 4.55 -14.07
N LEU A 41 8.32 5.31 -14.23
CA LEU A 41 6.97 4.77 -14.26
C LEU A 41 6.69 3.88 -15.48
N VAL A 42 7.25 4.24 -16.64
CA VAL A 42 6.98 3.56 -17.92
C VAL A 42 8.03 2.49 -18.26
N LYS A 43 9.30 2.70 -17.89
CA LYS A 43 10.41 1.81 -18.27
C LYS A 43 10.96 0.94 -17.16
N ALA A 44 10.84 1.32 -15.87
CA ALA A 44 11.49 0.56 -14.79
C ALA A 44 10.90 -0.84 -14.56
N PRO A 45 9.59 -1.09 -14.76
CA PRO A 45 9.07 -2.45 -14.84
C PRO A 45 9.16 -2.91 -16.30
N ALA A 46 10.32 -3.42 -16.72
CA ALA A 46 10.60 -3.80 -18.11
C ALA A 46 9.48 -4.68 -18.71
N GLY A 47 8.64 -4.10 -19.57
CA GLY A 47 7.54 -4.77 -20.28
C GLY A 47 6.32 -5.15 -19.43
N ALA A 48 6.39 -5.09 -18.09
CA ALA A 48 5.26 -5.45 -17.24
C ALA A 48 4.17 -4.37 -17.23
N VAL A 49 4.54 -3.09 -17.37
CA VAL A 49 3.58 -1.99 -17.42
C VAL A 49 2.75 -2.00 -18.69
N ASP A 50 3.32 -2.53 -19.79
CA ASP A 50 2.67 -2.61 -21.11
C ASP A 50 1.50 -3.60 -21.13
N LEU A 51 1.38 -4.45 -20.11
CA LEU A 51 0.23 -5.34 -19.90
C LEU A 51 -1.02 -4.58 -19.41
N PHE A 52 -0.89 -3.31 -19.04
CA PHE A 52 -1.96 -2.49 -18.49
C PHE A 52 -2.39 -1.39 -19.47
N ASP A 53 -3.70 -1.15 -19.53
CA ASP A 53 -4.29 -0.10 -20.34
C ASP A 53 -4.01 1.29 -19.73
N ASP A 54 -3.35 2.17 -20.50
CA ASP A 54 -3.03 3.55 -20.10
C ASP A 54 -4.15 4.56 -20.38
N SER A 55 -5.36 4.09 -20.71
CA SER A 55 -6.51 4.98 -20.91
C SER A 55 -6.92 5.73 -19.63
N ALA A 56 -7.47 6.93 -19.84
CA ALA A 56 -7.79 7.86 -18.76
C ALA A 56 -8.71 7.26 -17.69
N GLY A 57 -8.28 7.38 -16.42
CA GLY A 57 -9.02 6.91 -15.25
C GLY A 57 -8.99 5.39 -15.03
N ARG A 58 -8.10 4.64 -15.71
CA ARG A 58 -7.92 3.20 -15.47
C ARG A 58 -7.26 2.92 -14.12
N GLY A 59 -6.21 3.64 -13.76
CA GLY A 59 -5.44 3.47 -12.53
C GLY A 59 -6.34 3.46 -11.30
N GLY A 60 -7.05 4.57 -11.06
CA GLY A 60 -7.95 4.70 -9.92
C GLY A 60 -9.09 3.66 -9.89
N ARG A 61 -9.65 3.31 -11.06
CA ARG A 61 -10.70 2.27 -11.15
C ARG A 61 -10.17 0.88 -10.84
N THR A 62 -8.97 0.54 -11.28
CA THR A 62 -8.34 -0.77 -10.99
C THR A 62 -8.14 -0.95 -9.49
N TRP A 63 -7.57 0.07 -8.82
CA TRP A 63 -7.43 0.09 -7.36
C TRP A 63 -8.76 -0.10 -6.64
N ALA A 64 -9.80 0.66 -7.02
CA ALA A 64 -11.11 0.55 -6.39
C ALA A 64 -11.77 -0.82 -6.63
N ARG A 65 -11.65 -1.40 -7.83
CA ARG A 65 -12.22 -2.72 -8.16
C ARG A 65 -11.54 -3.85 -7.38
N PHE A 66 -10.22 -3.84 -7.31
CA PHE A 66 -9.49 -4.81 -6.49
C PHE A 66 -9.82 -4.62 -5.01
N GLY A 67 -9.87 -3.38 -4.52
CA GLY A 67 -10.29 -3.09 -3.16
C GLY A 67 -11.69 -3.62 -2.84
N LEU A 68 -12.65 -3.47 -3.75
CA LEU A 68 -13.99 -4.06 -3.59
C LEU A 68 -13.94 -5.60 -3.54
N ALA A 69 -13.12 -6.25 -4.35
CA ALA A 69 -12.93 -7.71 -4.28
C ALA A 69 -12.37 -8.14 -2.92
N TRP A 70 -11.38 -7.41 -2.39
CA TRP A 70 -10.85 -7.60 -1.04
C TRP A 70 -11.91 -7.39 0.05
N LEU A 71 -12.79 -6.39 -0.09
CA LEU A 71 -13.89 -6.17 0.86
C LEU A 71 -14.91 -7.31 0.84
N VAL A 72 -15.21 -7.88 -0.33
CA VAL A 72 -16.07 -9.08 -0.44
C VAL A 72 -15.41 -10.27 0.25
N LEU A 73 -14.10 -10.47 0.05
CA LEU A 73 -13.34 -11.51 0.74
C LEU A 73 -13.36 -11.29 2.27
N ALA A 74 -13.13 -10.06 2.73
CA ALA A 74 -13.16 -9.71 4.15
C ALA A 74 -14.54 -9.96 4.77
N GLY A 75 -15.62 -9.60 4.07
CA GLY A 75 -16.99 -9.88 4.50
C GLY A 75 -17.27 -11.38 4.61
N THR A 76 -16.77 -12.16 3.64
CA THR A 76 -16.90 -13.63 3.65
C THR A 76 -16.14 -14.25 4.82
N LEU A 77 -14.88 -13.83 5.05
CA LEU A 77 -14.07 -14.30 6.18
C LEU A 77 -14.67 -13.86 7.52
N GLY A 78 -15.20 -12.65 7.61
CA GLY A 78 -15.89 -12.15 8.80
C GLY A 78 -17.14 -12.95 9.12
N PHE A 79 -17.90 -13.36 8.10
CA PHE A 79 -19.00 -14.29 8.25
C PHE A 79 -18.51 -15.66 8.76
N VAL A 80 -17.45 -16.23 8.17
CA VAL A 80 -16.87 -17.52 8.63
C VAL A 80 -16.45 -17.45 10.09
N GLY A 81 -15.78 -16.37 10.52
CA GLY A 81 -15.40 -16.17 11.92
C GLY A 81 -16.61 -16.15 12.84
N ARG A 82 -17.68 -15.41 12.48
CA ARG A 82 -18.90 -15.37 13.29
C ARG A 82 -19.73 -16.63 13.26
N TRP A 83 -19.68 -17.39 12.17
CA TRP A 83 -20.29 -18.71 12.13
C TRP A 83 -19.57 -19.65 13.11
N HIS A 84 -18.25 -19.67 13.11
CA HIS A 84 -17.50 -20.51 14.04
C HIS A 84 -17.74 -20.14 15.52
N ASP A 85 -17.89 -18.84 15.82
CA ASP A 85 -18.28 -18.40 17.18
C ASP A 85 -19.68 -18.90 17.59
N TRP A 86 -20.58 -19.09 16.62
CA TRP A 86 -21.92 -19.59 16.85
C TRP A 86 -21.97 -21.12 16.97
N ASP A 87 -21.18 -21.82 16.16
CA ASP A 87 -21.05 -23.28 16.14
C ASP A 87 -19.58 -23.67 16.00
N ALA A 88 -19.01 -24.16 17.10
CA ALA A 88 -17.61 -24.55 17.18
C ALA A 88 -17.24 -25.75 16.29
N THR A 89 -18.23 -26.49 15.76
CA THR A 89 -18.00 -27.62 14.85
C THR A 89 -18.19 -27.25 13.38
N ALA A 90 -18.56 -26.00 13.08
CA ALA A 90 -18.88 -25.55 11.72
C ALA A 90 -17.74 -25.77 10.71
N LEU A 91 -16.48 -25.76 11.18
CA LEU A 91 -15.29 -25.90 10.34
C LEU A 91 -14.63 -27.29 10.42
N ASP A 92 -15.17 -28.22 11.20
CA ASP A 92 -14.59 -29.57 11.38
C ASP A 92 -14.56 -30.38 10.07
N SER A 93 -15.43 -30.06 9.11
CA SER A 93 -15.39 -30.67 7.77
C SER A 93 -14.07 -30.42 7.03
N LEU A 94 -13.35 -29.34 7.35
CA LEU A 94 -12.03 -29.01 6.79
C LEU A 94 -10.91 -29.87 7.37
N ALA A 95 -11.14 -30.60 8.47
CA ALA A 95 -10.18 -31.57 9.01
C ALA A 95 -9.88 -32.70 8.02
N SER A 96 -10.83 -33.02 7.13
CA SER A 96 -10.62 -33.96 6.02
C SER A 96 -9.55 -33.51 5.01
N LEU A 97 -9.27 -32.21 4.94
CA LEU A 97 -8.22 -31.59 4.13
C LEU A 97 -6.91 -31.38 4.91
N GLY A 98 -6.82 -31.91 6.13
CA GLY A 98 -5.65 -31.75 7.00
C GLY A 98 -5.57 -30.38 7.67
N TRP A 99 -6.64 -29.58 7.64
CA TRP A 99 -6.70 -28.28 8.30
C TRP A 99 -7.33 -28.40 9.69
N SER A 100 -6.73 -27.77 10.69
CA SER A 100 -7.27 -27.69 12.05
C SER A 100 -7.50 -26.24 12.44
N TYR A 101 -8.61 -25.96 13.11
CA TYR A 101 -8.84 -24.65 13.71
C TYR A 101 -7.87 -24.42 14.87
N ASP A 102 -7.25 -23.24 14.87
CA ASP A 102 -6.38 -22.78 15.96
C ASP A 102 -7.21 -22.09 17.08
N ASP A 103 -6.60 -21.30 17.95
CA ASP A 103 -7.27 -20.45 18.94
C ASP A 103 -8.12 -19.29 18.36
N GLY A 104 -8.23 -19.21 17.02
CA GLY A 104 -8.95 -18.17 16.29
C GLY A 104 -8.13 -16.90 16.01
N SER A 105 -6.93 -16.76 16.58
CA SER A 105 -6.05 -15.59 16.37
C SER A 105 -5.61 -15.43 14.92
N GLY A 106 -5.30 -16.54 14.24
CA GLY A 106 -4.97 -16.56 12.82
C GLY A 106 -6.12 -16.04 11.96
N LEU A 107 -7.34 -16.56 12.15
CA LEU A 107 -8.52 -16.13 11.40
C LEU A 107 -8.85 -14.65 11.65
N ALA A 108 -8.80 -14.20 12.90
CA ALA A 108 -9.02 -12.79 13.25
C ALA A 108 -7.99 -11.87 12.58
N THR A 109 -6.73 -12.28 12.55
CA THR A 109 -5.65 -11.55 11.88
C THR A 109 -5.90 -11.50 10.38
N THR A 110 -6.24 -12.63 9.73
CA THR A 110 -6.57 -12.67 8.30
C THR A 110 -7.77 -11.78 7.97
N ILE A 111 -8.85 -11.80 8.76
CA ILE A 111 -10.03 -10.93 8.57
C ILE A 111 -9.61 -9.45 8.64
N SER A 112 -8.90 -9.06 9.70
CA SER A 112 -8.53 -7.67 9.92
C SER A 112 -7.58 -7.13 8.84
N THR A 113 -6.61 -7.94 8.41
CA THR A 113 -5.67 -7.58 7.34
C THR A 113 -6.39 -7.49 5.99
N THR A 114 -7.23 -8.48 5.64
CA THR A 114 -8.03 -8.47 4.40
C THR A 114 -8.93 -7.24 4.31
N LEU A 115 -9.58 -6.88 5.43
CA LEU A 115 -10.43 -5.69 5.52
C LEU A 115 -9.61 -4.40 5.32
N ARG A 116 -8.49 -4.24 6.04
CA ARG A 116 -7.60 -3.08 5.92
C ARG A 116 -7.08 -2.93 4.48
N THR A 117 -6.62 -4.02 3.87
CA THR A 117 -6.18 -4.06 2.46
C THR A 117 -7.28 -3.55 1.53
N GLY A 118 -8.51 -4.07 1.66
CA GLY A 118 -9.64 -3.63 0.84
C GLY A 118 -9.96 -2.14 1.00
N LEU A 119 -9.98 -1.65 2.25
CA LEU A 119 -10.22 -0.23 2.55
C LEU A 119 -9.14 0.68 1.97
N VAL A 120 -7.87 0.37 2.20
CA VAL A 120 -6.73 1.13 1.66
C VAL A 120 -6.81 1.20 0.14
N MET A 121 -7.09 0.07 -0.52
CA MET A 121 -7.19 0.05 -1.97
C MET A 121 -8.34 0.90 -2.52
N VAL A 122 -9.51 0.87 -1.87
CA VAL A 122 -10.66 1.71 -2.26
C VAL A 122 -10.35 3.19 -2.04
N PHE A 123 -9.75 3.55 -0.90
CA PHE A 123 -9.41 4.96 -0.62
C PHE A 123 -8.35 5.48 -1.59
N ILE A 124 -7.29 4.72 -1.86
CA ILE A 124 -6.30 5.10 -2.88
C ILE A 124 -6.95 5.20 -4.26
N GLY A 125 -7.76 4.22 -4.68
CA GLY A 125 -8.38 4.23 -6.01
C GLY A 125 -9.35 5.40 -6.24
N THR A 126 -10.19 5.69 -5.25
CA THR A 126 -11.15 6.80 -5.34
C THR A 126 -10.46 8.16 -5.32
N THR A 127 -9.42 8.33 -4.48
CA THR A 127 -8.66 9.58 -4.42
C THR A 127 -7.73 9.78 -5.62
N LEU A 128 -7.16 8.72 -6.19
CA LEU A 128 -6.46 8.78 -7.49
C LEU A 128 -7.40 9.27 -8.59
N THR A 129 -8.62 8.74 -8.64
CA THR A 129 -9.65 9.16 -9.61
C THR A 129 -10.02 10.63 -9.42
N ALA A 130 -10.21 11.07 -8.18
CA ALA A 130 -10.48 12.47 -7.86
C ALA A 130 -9.32 13.39 -8.29
N THR A 131 -8.09 12.99 -7.95
CA THR A 131 -6.86 13.73 -8.27
C THR A 131 -6.71 13.90 -9.78
N ALA A 132 -6.85 12.81 -10.55
CA ALA A 132 -6.80 12.84 -12.01
C ALA A 132 -7.82 13.83 -12.59
N ARG A 133 -9.08 13.81 -12.11
CA ARG A 133 -10.13 14.72 -12.58
C ARG A 133 -9.82 16.19 -12.30
N THR A 134 -9.15 16.49 -11.19
CA THR A 134 -8.74 17.87 -10.83
C THR A 134 -7.41 18.30 -11.47
N SER A 135 -6.74 17.43 -12.23
CA SER A 135 -5.40 17.66 -12.76
C SER A 135 -5.27 17.24 -14.23
N GLY A 136 -6.20 17.69 -15.07
CA GLY A 136 -6.17 17.44 -16.52
C GLY A 136 -6.89 16.17 -16.98
N GLY A 137 -7.64 15.51 -16.09
CA GLY A 137 -8.54 14.40 -16.41
C GLY A 137 -7.91 13.01 -16.39
N ARG A 138 -6.62 12.88 -16.05
CA ARG A 138 -5.86 11.61 -16.11
C ARG A 138 -4.61 11.68 -15.22
N LEU A 139 -4.15 10.53 -14.73
CA LEU A 139 -2.84 10.37 -14.07
C LEU A 139 -1.67 10.45 -15.06
N SER A 140 -0.47 10.75 -14.59
CA SER A 140 0.74 10.75 -15.43
C SER A 140 1.00 9.40 -16.10
N SER A 141 0.70 8.29 -15.42
CA SER A 141 0.66 6.96 -16.02
C SER A 141 -0.45 6.13 -15.37
N GLU A 142 -1.52 5.87 -16.12
CA GLU A 142 -2.66 5.06 -15.66
C GLU A 142 -2.29 3.56 -15.64
N ALA A 143 -1.44 3.14 -16.57
CA ALA A 143 -0.90 1.79 -16.64
C ALA A 143 -0.03 1.48 -15.40
N SER A 144 0.90 2.36 -15.05
CA SER A 144 1.75 2.19 -13.86
C SER A 144 0.92 2.15 -12.57
N ALA A 145 -0.08 3.04 -12.45
CA ALA A 145 -0.99 3.03 -11.32
C ALA A 145 -1.81 1.71 -11.24
N SER A 146 -2.31 1.21 -12.37
CA SER A 146 -3.05 -0.06 -12.43
C SER A 146 -2.17 -1.26 -12.07
N MET A 147 -0.93 -1.28 -12.57
CA MET A 147 0.06 -2.30 -12.23
C MET A 147 0.34 -2.31 -10.74
N MET A 148 0.53 -1.15 -10.12
CA MET A 148 0.75 -1.05 -8.67
C MET A 148 -0.44 -1.59 -7.85
N ALA A 149 -1.68 -1.51 -8.36
CA ALA A 149 -2.82 -2.16 -7.71
C ALA A 149 -2.69 -3.68 -7.71
N LEU A 150 -2.21 -4.26 -8.82
CA LEU A 150 -1.96 -5.70 -8.93
C LEU A 150 -0.81 -6.12 -8.01
N VAL A 151 0.31 -5.37 -8.02
CA VAL A 151 1.44 -5.64 -7.14
C VAL A 151 1.00 -5.57 -5.68
N PHE A 152 0.23 -4.56 -5.29
CA PHE A 152 -0.32 -4.44 -3.93
C PHE A 152 -1.19 -5.65 -3.56
N THR A 153 -2.04 -6.12 -4.48
CA THR A 153 -2.89 -7.30 -4.28
C THR A 153 -2.06 -8.57 -4.11
N VAL A 154 -1.12 -8.82 -5.02
CA VAL A 154 -0.27 -10.02 -5.00
C VAL A 154 0.60 -10.03 -3.75
N VAL A 155 1.23 -8.92 -3.40
CA VAL A 155 2.06 -8.82 -2.19
C VAL A 155 1.21 -8.97 -0.93
N SER A 156 -0.02 -8.41 -0.90
CA SER A 156 -0.94 -8.62 0.23
C SER A 156 -1.31 -10.10 0.40
N LEU A 157 -1.58 -10.82 -0.70
CA LEU A 157 -1.80 -12.27 -0.66
C LEU A 157 -0.56 -13.01 -0.17
N LEU A 158 0.63 -12.64 -0.66
CA LEU A 158 1.88 -13.24 -0.22
C LEU A 158 2.11 -13.03 1.28
N VAL A 159 1.85 -11.84 1.82
CA VAL A 159 1.95 -11.56 3.27
C VAL A 159 1.02 -12.47 4.08
N LEU A 160 -0.22 -12.69 3.61
CA LEU A 160 -1.16 -13.60 4.27
C LEU A 160 -0.73 -15.06 4.21
N LEU A 161 -0.06 -15.47 3.12
CA LEU A 161 0.41 -16.84 2.92
C LEU A 161 1.80 -17.08 3.54
N LEU A 162 2.56 -16.03 3.84
CA LEU A 162 3.96 -16.14 4.24
C LEU A 162 4.17 -17.05 5.46
N PRO A 163 3.36 -16.99 6.53
CA PRO A 163 3.50 -17.91 7.66
C PRO A 163 3.32 -19.38 7.26
N THR A 164 2.33 -19.66 6.40
CA THR A 164 2.08 -21.03 5.92
C THR A 164 3.21 -21.55 5.02
N LEU A 165 3.78 -20.67 4.19
CA LEU A 165 4.92 -21.00 3.33
C LEU A 165 6.20 -21.17 4.16
N ALA A 166 6.43 -20.33 5.15
CA ALA A 166 7.58 -20.42 6.05
C ALA A 166 7.60 -21.76 6.81
N GLY A 167 6.45 -22.17 7.36
CA GLY A 167 6.28 -23.48 7.99
C GLY A 167 6.54 -24.64 7.01
N LEU A 168 6.09 -24.53 5.75
CA LEU A 168 6.33 -25.56 4.72
C LEU A 168 7.81 -25.71 4.37
N PHE A 169 8.56 -24.61 4.31
CA PHE A 169 9.99 -24.61 3.99
C PHE A 169 10.89 -24.80 5.21
N GLY A 170 10.32 -24.95 6.41
CA GLY A 170 11.08 -25.15 7.66
C GLY A 170 11.92 -23.95 8.05
N LEU A 171 11.45 -22.73 7.76
CA LEU A 171 12.09 -21.50 8.24
C LEU A 171 11.98 -21.43 9.76
N ASP A 172 13.01 -20.92 10.42
CA ASP A 172 12.93 -20.64 11.86
C ASP A 172 12.00 -19.43 12.13
N ALA A 173 11.48 -19.35 13.34
CA ALA A 173 10.49 -18.35 13.73
C ALA A 173 11.03 -16.90 13.66
N ALA A 174 12.33 -16.68 13.88
CA ALA A 174 12.91 -15.34 13.82
C ALA A 174 13.07 -14.86 12.37
N THR A 175 13.47 -15.76 11.47
CA THR A 175 13.56 -15.50 10.04
C THR A 175 12.18 -15.26 9.44
N GLU A 176 11.18 -16.06 9.83
CA GLU A 176 9.78 -15.87 9.43
C GLU A 176 9.26 -14.49 9.86
N ASP A 177 9.39 -14.14 11.15
CA ASP A 177 8.92 -12.85 11.68
C ASP A 177 9.57 -11.66 10.97
N LEU A 178 10.89 -11.71 10.76
CA LEU A 178 11.61 -10.68 10.02
C LEU A 178 11.12 -10.58 8.56
N LEU A 179 10.91 -11.70 7.87
CA LEU A 179 10.41 -11.71 6.50
C LEU A 179 9.00 -11.14 6.40
N VAL A 180 8.09 -11.53 7.30
CA VAL A 180 6.73 -10.97 7.36
C VAL A 180 6.81 -9.46 7.55
N LYS A 181 7.60 -8.99 8.52
CA LYS A 181 7.76 -7.56 8.80
C LYS A 181 8.33 -6.81 7.60
N VAL A 182 9.43 -7.27 7.00
CA VAL A 182 10.09 -6.58 5.87
C VAL A 182 9.20 -6.56 4.63
N VAL A 183 8.54 -7.66 4.28
CA VAL A 183 7.68 -7.73 3.09
C VAL A 183 6.41 -6.88 3.30
N SER A 184 5.76 -6.99 4.46
CA SER A 184 4.54 -6.23 4.75
C SER A 184 4.79 -4.73 4.93
N SER A 185 5.94 -4.31 5.42
CA SER A 185 6.25 -2.89 5.63
C SER A 185 6.91 -2.26 4.38
N VAL A 186 8.08 -2.75 3.98
CA VAL A 186 8.89 -2.10 2.92
C VAL A 186 8.32 -2.36 1.55
N VAL A 187 8.06 -3.63 1.21
CA VAL A 187 7.65 -4.00 -0.15
C VAL A 187 6.22 -3.57 -0.42
N LEU A 188 5.29 -3.89 0.49
CA LEU A 188 3.88 -3.60 0.30
C LEU A 188 3.55 -2.10 0.38
N HIS A 189 4.17 -1.36 1.31
CA HIS A 189 3.83 0.04 1.52
C HIS A 189 4.86 0.98 0.90
N SER A 190 6.14 0.89 1.26
CA SER A 190 7.12 1.89 0.82
C SER A 190 7.37 1.90 -0.69
N VAL A 191 7.57 0.74 -1.32
CA VAL A 191 7.82 0.66 -2.77
C VAL A 191 6.60 1.13 -3.56
N ILE A 192 5.42 0.67 -3.18
CA ILE A 192 4.17 0.99 -3.87
C ILE A 192 3.77 2.46 -3.64
N GLY A 193 3.88 2.92 -2.39
CA GLY A 193 3.66 4.32 -2.02
C GLY A 193 4.59 5.27 -2.76
N GLY A 194 5.87 4.92 -2.89
CA GLY A 194 6.84 5.69 -3.68
C GLY A 194 6.48 5.75 -5.17
N ALA A 195 6.12 4.63 -5.78
CA ALA A 195 5.72 4.60 -7.20
C ALA A 195 4.46 5.44 -7.46
N LEU A 196 3.43 5.30 -6.61
CA LEU A 196 2.22 6.11 -6.71
C LEU A 196 2.50 7.59 -6.41
N LEU A 197 3.39 7.90 -5.46
CA LEU A 197 3.76 9.27 -5.12
C LEU A 197 4.40 9.98 -6.31
N VAL A 198 5.37 9.34 -6.98
CA VAL A 198 5.99 9.89 -8.20
C VAL A 198 4.93 10.15 -9.28
N ASN A 199 4.03 9.20 -9.50
CA ASN A 199 2.94 9.35 -10.47
C ASN A 199 2.02 10.54 -10.14
N VAL A 200 1.60 10.66 -8.89
CA VAL A 200 0.75 11.77 -8.41
C VAL A 200 1.47 13.10 -8.47
N LEU A 201 2.76 13.16 -8.11
CA LEU A 201 3.55 14.40 -8.18
C LEU A 201 3.67 14.92 -9.61
N ILE A 202 3.91 14.04 -10.59
CA ILE A 202 3.97 14.44 -12.00
C ILE A 202 2.57 14.84 -12.50
N THR A 203 1.53 14.09 -12.11
CA THR A 203 0.13 14.42 -12.42
C THR A 203 -0.20 15.84 -11.94
N LEU A 204 0.17 16.16 -10.70
CA LEU A 204 -0.03 17.47 -10.11
C LEU A 204 0.87 18.54 -10.73
N ALA A 205 2.06 18.21 -11.22
CA ALA A 205 2.89 19.17 -11.92
C ALA A 205 2.28 19.58 -13.28
N ASN A 206 1.47 18.71 -13.87
CA ASN A 206 0.76 18.96 -15.13
C ASN A 206 -0.60 19.66 -14.96
N ARG A 207 -0.97 20.06 -13.73
CA ARG A 207 -2.26 20.73 -13.44
C ARG A 207 -2.35 22.18 -13.96
N GLY A 208 -1.24 22.75 -14.45
CA GLY A 208 -1.14 24.16 -14.77
C GLY A 208 -1.28 25.04 -13.53
N ASP A 209 -2.01 26.15 -13.65
CA ASP A 209 -2.22 27.12 -12.56
C ASP A 209 -3.35 26.74 -11.59
N ALA A 210 -3.97 25.57 -11.79
CA ALA A 210 -5.04 25.11 -10.91
C ALA A 210 -4.52 24.86 -9.48
N PRO A 211 -5.27 25.27 -8.44
CA PRO A 211 -4.90 24.95 -7.07
C PRO A 211 -4.98 23.44 -6.84
N VAL A 212 -4.10 22.94 -5.96
CA VAL A 212 -4.14 21.53 -5.54
C VAL A 212 -5.42 21.30 -4.73
N SER A 213 -6.26 20.36 -5.19
CA SER A 213 -7.49 20.02 -4.49
C SER A 213 -7.22 19.41 -3.10
N TYR A 214 -8.16 19.53 -2.17
CA TYR A 214 -8.03 18.90 -0.86
C TYR A 214 -7.88 17.37 -0.97
N SER A 215 -8.59 16.72 -1.88
CA SER A 215 -8.46 15.28 -2.13
C SER A 215 -7.04 14.91 -2.59
N SER A 216 -6.44 15.74 -3.43
CA SER A 216 -5.05 15.56 -3.88
C SER A 216 -4.06 15.75 -2.72
N TRP A 217 -4.31 16.70 -1.81
CA TRP A 217 -3.52 16.85 -0.60
C TRP A 217 -3.62 15.65 0.32
N PHE A 218 -4.83 15.14 0.58
CA PHE A 218 -5.00 13.94 1.40
C PHE A 218 -4.28 12.73 0.77
N LEU A 219 -4.38 12.56 -0.55
CA LEU A 219 -3.64 11.51 -1.25
C LEU A 219 -2.13 11.68 -1.13
N LEU A 220 -1.60 12.89 -1.35
CA LEU A 220 -0.17 13.16 -1.21
C LEU A 220 0.33 12.82 0.19
N ASN A 221 -0.35 13.29 1.23
CA ASN A 221 0.03 13.02 2.62
C ASN A 221 -0.05 11.51 2.92
N ALA A 222 -1.10 10.83 2.46
CA ALA A 222 -1.24 9.38 2.62
C ALA A 222 -0.10 8.61 1.94
N LEU A 223 0.29 8.99 0.72
CA LEU A 223 1.38 8.35 -0.01
C LEU A 223 2.76 8.63 0.62
N VAL A 224 2.96 9.81 1.22
CA VAL A 224 4.18 10.12 1.99
C VAL A 224 4.23 9.28 3.26
N VAL A 225 3.13 9.14 3.99
CA VAL A 225 3.05 8.26 5.17
C VAL A 225 3.32 6.81 4.75
N MET A 226 2.68 6.34 3.68
CA MET A 226 2.87 5.00 3.12
C MET A 226 4.31 4.74 2.66
N LEU A 227 5.04 5.79 2.25
CA LEU A 227 6.45 5.70 1.92
C LEU A 227 7.35 5.66 3.16
N VAL A 228 7.17 6.60 4.08
CA VAL A 228 8.13 6.92 5.15
C VAL A 228 7.90 6.09 6.40
N ALA A 229 6.66 5.86 6.82
CA ALA A 229 6.35 5.18 8.08
C ALA A 229 6.93 3.76 8.14
N PRO A 230 6.81 2.92 7.08
CA PRO A 230 7.36 1.57 7.11
C PRO A 230 8.90 1.54 7.15
N LEU A 231 9.57 2.53 6.55
CA LEU A 231 11.03 2.66 6.61
C LEU A 231 11.50 3.03 8.03
N LEU A 232 10.75 3.90 8.71
CA LEU A 232 11.02 4.25 10.11
C LEU A 232 10.73 3.07 11.05
N TYR A 233 9.68 2.29 10.77
CA TYR A 233 9.37 1.07 11.50
C TYR A 233 10.52 0.06 11.41
N ILE A 234 10.98 -0.28 10.20
CA ILE A 234 12.07 -1.23 10.01
C ILE A 234 13.40 -0.69 10.52
N GLY A 235 13.69 0.60 10.32
CA GLY A 235 14.87 1.23 10.89
C GLY A 235 14.88 1.17 12.42
N GLY A 236 13.71 1.30 13.05
CA GLY A 236 13.55 1.10 14.49
C GLY A 236 13.74 -0.34 14.91
N GLU A 237 13.14 -1.30 14.20
CA GLU A 237 13.29 -2.73 14.48
C GLU A 237 14.76 -3.18 14.41
N LEU A 238 15.49 -2.75 13.37
CA LEU A 238 16.92 -3.06 13.20
C LEU A 238 17.83 -2.42 14.26
N ALA A 239 17.32 -1.41 14.98
CA ALA A 239 18.01 -0.74 16.07
C ALA A 239 17.52 -1.19 17.45
N ASP A 240 16.78 -2.31 17.53
CA ASP A 240 16.13 -2.84 18.74
C ASP A 240 15.18 -1.81 19.42
N GLY A 241 14.64 -0.90 18.61
CA GLY A 241 13.80 0.22 19.02
C GLY A 241 12.31 -0.13 19.06
N THR A 242 11.85 -0.72 20.17
CA THR A 242 10.44 -1.13 20.40
C THR A 242 9.41 0.02 20.35
N GLN A 243 9.87 1.27 20.35
CA GLN A 243 9.00 2.45 20.37
C GLN A 243 8.52 2.89 18.99
N THR A 244 8.91 2.20 17.92
CA THR A 244 8.51 2.50 16.52
C THR A 244 7.39 1.59 16.01
N VAL A 245 6.92 0.64 16.83
CA VAL A 245 5.95 -0.41 16.47
C VAL A 245 4.56 0.12 16.09
N TRP A 246 4.26 1.40 16.35
CA TRP A 246 3.00 2.05 15.99
C TRP A 246 2.99 2.67 14.58
N LEU A 247 4.12 2.66 13.87
CA LEU A 247 4.27 3.20 12.50
C LEU A 247 3.85 2.30 11.31
N PRO A 248 3.71 0.95 11.41
CA PRO A 248 3.36 0.12 10.26
C PRO A 248 1.92 0.30 9.78
#